data_AF-A0A317HXZ8-F1
#
_entry.id   AF-A0A317HXZ8-F1
#
_cell.length_a   1.000
_cell.length_b   1.000
_cell.length_c   1.000
_cell.angle_alpha   90.00
_cell.angle_beta   90.00
_cell.angle_gamma   90.00
#
_symmetry.space_group_name_H-M   'P 1'
#
loop_
_entity.id
_entity.type
_entity.pdbx_description
1 polymer ?
#
loop_
_entity_poly.entity_id
_entity_poly.type
_entity_poly.pdbx_seq_one_letter_code
_entity_poly.pdbx_strand_id
1 'polypeptide(L)'
;MNFISRYVLCVGFVLAISAFVTTSGLAQGHGHGGGGGNGRGASGGMGGPPSGVGVDRGLGNASERSSGRSDSGLGTASDRSNGRSNSGLERARISSQNLKRADDDLRDHPGIAKTLHTNANSLRAGYQTALAANPQLTFGNYVAATRLGQNLHSRFPNITRDSILAGLASGRSIGRTLQDLGLSDRQAKEAKKAVEQEIKDAKKMD
;
A
#
# COMPACT_ATOMS: atom_id res chain seq x y z
N MET A 1 28.46 27.00 -30.45
CA MET A 1 28.28 27.49 -29.07
C MET A 1 26.78 27.61 -28.80
N ASN A 2 26.12 26.61 -28.23
CA ASN A 2 24.69 26.67 -27.83
C ASN A 2 24.34 25.56 -26.80
N PHE A 3 25.24 25.28 -25.85
CA PHE A 3 25.03 24.25 -24.82
C PHE A 3 24.63 24.81 -23.45
N ILE A 4 24.64 26.13 -23.28
CA ILE A 4 24.47 26.78 -21.97
C ILE A 4 23.00 27.10 -21.66
N SER A 5 22.15 27.26 -22.69
CA SER A 5 20.78 27.80 -22.50
C SER A 5 19.73 26.77 -22.03
N ARG A 6 20.02 25.47 -22.01
CA ARG A 6 19.08 24.43 -21.55
C ARG A 6 19.26 24.02 -20.09
N TYR A 7 20.39 24.39 -19.47
CA TYR A 7 20.66 24.05 -18.06
C TYR A 7 19.96 24.98 -17.07
N VAL A 8 19.63 26.21 -17.46
CA VAL A 8 19.02 27.19 -16.55
C VAL A 8 17.54 26.90 -16.27
N LEU A 9 16.84 26.19 -17.17
CA LEU A 9 15.42 25.89 -17.00
C LEU A 9 15.14 24.59 -16.20
N CYS A 10 16.13 23.69 -16.07
CA CYS A 10 16.00 22.48 -15.26
C CYS A 10 16.50 22.63 -13.81
N VAL A 11 17.33 23.62 -13.51
CA VAL A 11 17.79 23.87 -12.12
C VAL A 11 16.72 24.57 -11.28
N GLY A 12 15.76 25.27 -11.91
CA GLY A 12 14.66 25.94 -11.22
C GLY A 12 13.60 25.00 -10.60
N PHE A 13 13.54 23.72 -11.00
CA PHE A 13 12.54 22.78 -10.47
C PHE A 13 13.11 21.84 -9.38
N VAL A 14 14.43 21.82 -9.20
CA VAL A 14 15.11 20.99 -8.19
C VAL A 14 15.23 21.72 -6.83
N LEU A 15 14.90 23.01 -6.78
CA LEU A 15 15.04 23.88 -5.61
C LEU A 15 13.71 24.27 -4.94
N ALA A 16 12.69 23.41 -5.01
CA ALA A 16 11.40 23.61 -4.34
C ALA A 16 10.96 22.45 -3.42
N ILE A 17 11.84 21.49 -3.12
CA ILE A 17 11.54 20.36 -2.21
C ILE A 17 12.65 20.22 -1.15
N SER A 18 13.08 21.35 -0.57
CA SER A 18 14.01 21.38 0.57
C SER A 18 13.50 22.27 1.71
N ALA A 19 12.17 22.34 1.87
CA ALA A 19 11.53 22.99 3.00
C ALA A 19 10.38 22.12 3.56
N PHE A 20 10.73 21.05 4.27
CA PHE A 20 9.97 20.67 5.46
C PHE A 20 10.92 20.03 6.47
N VAL A 21 11.66 20.91 7.12
CA VAL A 21 12.44 20.65 8.34
C VAL A 21 11.44 20.34 9.47
N THR A 22 11.70 19.21 10.12
CA THR A 22 11.30 18.80 11.48
C THR A 22 10.46 19.78 12.32
N THR A 23 9.26 19.34 12.69
CA THR A 23 8.65 19.66 13.98
C THR A 23 8.31 18.37 14.71
N SER A 24 9.17 17.97 15.64
CA SER A 24 8.81 17.13 16.76
C SER A 24 7.82 17.92 17.63
N GLY A 25 6.53 17.61 17.52
CA GLY A 25 5.49 18.16 18.36
C GLY A 25 4.81 17.03 19.13
N LEU A 26 5.18 16.88 20.41
CA LEU A 26 4.41 16.15 21.40
C LEU A 26 3.02 16.82 21.52
N ALA A 27 1.96 16.12 21.14
CA ALA A 27 0.59 16.54 21.43
C ALA A 27 -0.08 15.47 22.29
N GLN A 28 0.21 15.55 23.59
CA GLN A 28 -0.51 14.86 24.65
C GLN A 28 -1.83 15.61 24.90
N GLY A 29 -2.90 15.21 24.20
CA GLY A 29 -4.23 15.76 24.38
C GLY A 29 -5.06 14.94 25.37
N HIS A 30 -4.99 15.30 26.65
CA HIS A 30 -5.91 14.84 27.68
C HIS A 30 -7.17 15.71 27.60
N GLY A 31 -8.28 15.14 27.13
CA GLY A 31 -9.59 15.81 27.07
C GLY A 31 -10.60 15.09 27.96
N HIS A 32 -10.68 15.51 29.22
CA HIS A 32 -11.81 15.23 30.12
C HIS A 32 -12.97 16.20 29.82
N GLY A 33 -14.20 15.74 30.06
CA GLY A 33 -15.41 16.54 30.12
C GLY A 33 -16.44 16.06 29.10
N GLY A 34 -17.64 15.63 29.45
CA GLY A 34 -18.42 15.84 30.65
C GLY A 34 -19.87 15.98 30.18
N GLY A 35 -20.72 15.03 30.55
CA GLY A 35 -22.09 14.98 30.05
C GLY A 35 -22.93 13.99 30.86
N GLY A 36 -22.94 14.19 32.17
CA GLY A 36 -23.89 13.53 33.06
C GLY A 36 -25.30 14.05 32.80
N GLY A 37 -26.22 13.12 32.56
CA GLY A 37 -27.65 13.36 32.61
C GLY A 37 -28.27 12.35 33.58
N ASN A 38 -28.38 12.77 34.83
CA ASN A 38 -29.14 12.08 35.87
C ASN A 38 -30.62 12.01 35.47
N GLY A 39 -31.18 10.79 35.47
CA GLY A 39 -32.61 10.54 35.54
C GLY A 39 -32.87 9.51 36.63
N ARG A 40 -32.84 9.97 37.89
CA ARG A 40 -33.26 9.20 39.07
C ARG A 40 -34.79 9.05 39.09
N GLY A 41 -35.24 7.85 39.42
CA GLY A 41 -36.59 7.51 39.87
C GLY A 41 -36.63 6.00 40.12
N ALA A 42 -35.99 5.50 41.18
CA ALA A 42 -36.56 5.34 42.52
C ALA A 42 -37.77 4.38 42.56
N SER A 43 -37.46 3.17 43.07
CA SER A 43 -38.26 2.33 43.97
C SER A 43 -39.67 1.86 43.56
N GLY A 44 -39.81 0.53 43.53
CA GLY A 44 -41.01 -0.12 44.03
C GLY A 44 -41.43 -1.36 43.26
N GLY A 45 -41.55 -2.48 43.97
CA GLY A 45 -42.50 -3.52 43.59
C GLY A 45 -41.91 -4.87 43.22
N MET A 46 -41.94 -5.78 44.20
CA MET A 46 -42.01 -7.22 44.00
C MET A 46 -43.09 -7.56 42.96
N GLY A 47 -42.78 -8.45 42.02
CA GLY A 47 -43.75 -9.01 41.09
C GLY A 47 -43.11 -10.12 40.26
N GLY A 48 -43.30 -11.37 40.69
CA GLY A 48 -42.88 -12.56 39.95
C GLY A 48 -43.48 -12.60 38.53
N PRO A 49 -42.92 -13.41 37.62
CA PRO A 49 -43.41 -13.48 36.25
C PRO A 49 -44.83 -14.07 36.23
N PRO A 50 -45.85 -13.34 35.72
CA PRO A 50 -47.13 -13.96 35.45
C PRO A 50 -47.01 -14.87 34.23
N SER A 51 -47.46 -16.10 34.43
CA SER A 51 -47.67 -17.12 33.42
C SER A 51 -48.63 -16.62 32.34
N GLY A 52 -48.24 -16.76 31.07
CA GLY A 52 -49.17 -16.71 29.95
C GLY A 52 -49.30 -15.35 29.26
N VAL A 53 -48.32 -15.01 28.42
CA VAL A 53 -48.55 -14.19 27.23
C VAL A 53 -47.67 -14.77 26.12
N GLY A 54 -48.30 -15.15 25.00
CA GLY A 54 -47.62 -15.76 23.86
C GLY A 54 -46.47 -14.89 23.37
N VAL A 55 -45.32 -15.51 23.15
CA VAL A 55 -44.24 -14.92 22.36
C VAL A 55 -44.67 -14.87 20.90
N ASP A 56 -45.44 -13.84 20.56
CA ASP A 56 -45.58 -13.40 19.18
C ASP A 56 -44.17 -13.04 18.71
N ARG A 57 -43.61 -13.85 17.79
CA ARG A 57 -42.29 -13.60 17.20
C ARG A 57 -42.42 -12.30 16.42
N GLY A 58 -42.07 -11.20 17.07
CA GLY A 58 -42.16 -9.83 16.57
C GLY A 58 -41.36 -9.59 15.29
N LEU A 59 -41.85 -10.14 14.19
CA LEU A 59 -41.48 -9.83 12.82
C LEU A 59 -42.29 -8.63 12.29
N GLY A 60 -43.35 -8.21 12.98
CA GLY A 60 -44.24 -7.12 12.55
C GLY A 60 -43.95 -5.73 13.13
N ASN A 61 -43.15 -5.60 14.21
CA ASN A 61 -43.06 -4.34 14.97
C ASN A 61 -41.66 -3.67 14.93
N ALA A 62 -40.71 -4.26 14.21
CA ALA A 62 -39.37 -3.68 14.04
C ALA A 62 -39.36 -2.54 13.02
N SER A 63 -40.22 -2.60 12.00
CA SER A 63 -40.35 -1.61 10.92
C SER A 63 -41.03 -0.31 11.37
N GLU A 64 -42.04 -0.39 12.24
CA GLU A 64 -42.82 0.78 12.68
C GLU A 64 -42.06 1.65 13.70
N ARG A 65 -41.25 1.05 14.56
CA ARG A 65 -40.43 1.78 15.56
C ARG A 65 -39.17 2.42 14.99
N SER A 66 -38.79 2.06 13.76
CA SER A 66 -37.57 2.54 13.10
C SER A 66 -37.77 3.86 12.34
N SER A 67 -39.00 4.26 11.98
CA SER A 67 -39.24 5.44 11.11
C SER A 67 -38.32 5.50 9.88
N GLY A 68 -37.94 4.35 9.30
CA GLY A 68 -36.99 4.27 8.17
C GLY A 68 -35.53 4.60 8.52
N ARG A 69 -35.16 4.65 9.80
CA ARG A 69 -33.79 4.97 10.26
C ARG A 69 -32.78 3.86 9.98
N SER A 70 -33.24 2.62 9.83
CA SER A 70 -32.38 1.49 9.44
C SER A 70 -31.91 1.62 7.99
N ASP A 71 -32.78 2.05 7.08
CA ASP A 71 -32.49 2.17 5.64
C ASP A 71 -31.70 3.44 5.33
N SER A 72 -32.03 4.54 6.01
CA SER A 72 -31.28 5.79 5.88
C SER A 72 -29.88 5.69 6.48
N GLY A 73 -29.63 4.85 7.49
CA GLY A 73 -28.27 4.56 7.98
C GLY A 73 -27.40 3.82 6.98
N LEU A 74 -27.96 2.83 6.26
CA LEU A 74 -27.26 2.06 5.22
C LEU A 74 -27.09 2.87 3.92
N GLY A 75 -28.14 3.58 3.48
CA GLY A 75 -28.08 4.47 2.33
C GLY A 75 -27.10 5.62 2.54
N THR A 76 -27.19 6.30 3.69
CA THR A 76 -26.27 7.39 4.05
C THR A 76 -24.84 6.89 4.27
N ALA A 77 -24.62 5.65 4.72
CA ALA A 77 -23.27 5.07 4.76
C ALA A 77 -22.72 4.82 3.34
N SER A 78 -23.57 4.41 2.39
CA SER A 78 -23.21 4.25 0.97
C SER A 78 -22.87 5.59 0.32
N ASP A 79 -23.68 6.61 0.59
CA ASP A 79 -23.53 7.96 0.04
C ASP A 79 -22.35 8.73 0.69
N ARG A 80 -22.15 8.59 2.01
CA ARG A 80 -21.02 9.22 2.74
C ARG A 80 -19.70 8.46 2.62
N SER A 81 -19.72 7.16 2.32
CA SER A 81 -18.49 6.39 2.14
C SER A 81 -17.76 6.73 0.84
N ASN A 82 -18.35 7.59 -0.01
CA ASN A 82 -17.86 7.93 -1.34
C ASN A 82 -17.34 6.66 -2.01
N GLY A 83 -18.19 5.62 -1.91
CA GLY A 83 -17.83 4.23 -1.71
C GLY A 83 -16.56 3.90 -2.46
N ARG A 84 -15.51 3.50 -1.71
CA ARG A 84 -14.25 2.95 -2.21
C ARG A 84 -14.47 2.49 -3.64
N SER A 85 -14.09 3.33 -4.60
CA SER A 85 -14.50 3.11 -5.98
C SER A 85 -14.15 1.67 -6.37
N ASN A 86 -14.94 1.00 -7.21
CA ASN A 86 -14.65 -0.39 -7.60
C ASN A 86 -13.16 -0.55 -8.02
N SER A 87 -12.59 0.51 -8.61
CA SER A 87 -11.16 0.65 -8.89
C SER A 87 -10.24 0.74 -7.67
N GLY A 88 -10.61 1.47 -6.61
CA GLY A 88 -9.88 1.53 -5.34
C GLY A 88 -9.93 0.23 -4.53
N LEU A 89 -11.10 -0.43 -4.47
CA LEU A 89 -11.26 -1.75 -3.85
C LEU A 89 -10.44 -2.82 -4.60
N GLU A 90 -10.50 -2.84 -5.92
CA GLU A 90 -9.74 -3.78 -6.73
C GLU A 90 -8.23 -3.54 -6.57
N ARG A 91 -7.81 -2.27 -6.54
CA ARG A 91 -6.41 -1.91 -6.28
C ARG A 91 -5.92 -2.45 -4.93
N ALA A 92 -6.72 -2.27 -3.87
CA ALA A 92 -6.39 -2.78 -2.54
C ALA A 92 -6.32 -4.31 -2.52
N ARG A 93 -7.25 -4.98 -3.20
CA ARG A 93 -7.26 -6.44 -3.34
C ARG A 93 -6.01 -6.96 -4.05
N ILE A 94 -5.64 -6.38 -5.19
CA ILE A 94 -4.45 -6.78 -5.96
C ILE A 94 -3.18 -6.56 -5.13
N SER A 95 -3.03 -5.40 -4.51
CA SER A 95 -1.90 -5.11 -3.62
C SER A 95 -1.79 -6.14 -2.48
N SER A 96 -2.92 -6.51 -1.86
CA SER A 96 -2.94 -7.47 -0.76
C SER A 96 -2.54 -8.87 -1.21
N GLN A 97 -2.99 -9.30 -2.38
CA GLN A 97 -2.57 -10.58 -2.99
C GLN A 97 -1.08 -10.57 -3.33
N ASN A 98 -0.59 -9.46 -3.87
CA ASN A 98 0.81 -9.28 -4.20
C ASN A 98 1.71 -9.34 -2.96
N LEU A 99 1.28 -8.74 -1.83
CA LEU A 99 1.98 -8.88 -0.54
C LEU A 99 1.99 -10.32 -0.03
N LYS A 100 0.83 -10.99 -0.04
CA LYS A 100 0.75 -12.40 0.40
C LYS A 100 1.67 -13.30 -0.42
N ARG A 101 1.69 -13.13 -1.74
CA ARG A 101 2.61 -13.86 -2.63
C ARG A 101 4.08 -13.56 -2.34
N ALA A 102 4.42 -12.31 -2.01
CA ALA A 102 5.77 -11.96 -1.61
C ALA A 102 6.18 -12.65 -0.30
N ASP A 103 5.24 -12.77 0.64
CA ASP A 103 5.48 -13.44 1.92
C ASP A 103 5.69 -14.95 1.74
N ASP A 104 4.86 -15.58 0.92
CA ASP A 104 5.04 -16.98 0.55
C ASP A 104 6.37 -17.18 -0.20
N ASP A 105 6.69 -16.36 -1.21
CA ASP A 105 7.97 -16.42 -1.95
C ASP A 105 9.19 -16.24 -1.02
N LEU A 106 9.13 -15.32 -0.05
CA LEU A 106 10.23 -15.07 0.88
C LEU A 106 10.39 -16.19 1.91
N ARG A 107 9.28 -16.83 2.32
CA ARG A 107 9.30 -17.99 3.23
C ARG A 107 9.86 -19.22 2.52
N ASP A 108 9.41 -19.46 1.30
CA ASP A 108 9.74 -20.66 0.55
C ASP A 108 11.11 -20.55 -0.15
N HIS A 109 11.64 -19.33 -0.32
CA HIS A 109 12.94 -19.08 -0.97
C HIS A 109 13.82 -18.09 -0.18
N PRO A 110 14.40 -18.50 0.96
CA PRO A 110 15.25 -17.63 1.78
C PRO A 110 16.51 -17.14 1.03
N GLY A 111 16.97 -17.88 0.02
CA GLY A 111 18.11 -17.52 -0.82
C GLY A 111 17.96 -16.17 -1.55
N ILE A 112 16.74 -15.72 -1.84
CA ILE A 112 16.49 -14.42 -2.52
C ILE A 112 17.03 -13.26 -1.69
N ALA A 113 16.77 -13.25 -0.38
CA ALA A 113 17.21 -12.18 0.50
C ALA A 113 18.74 -12.14 0.61
N LYS A 114 19.36 -13.33 0.67
CA LYS A 114 20.81 -13.50 0.76
C LYS A 114 21.54 -12.94 -0.46
N THR A 115 21.05 -13.23 -1.67
CA THR A 115 21.62 -12.71 -2.92
C THR A 115 21.60 -11.19 -3.03
N LEU A 116 20.59 -10.56 -2.43
CA LEU A 116 20.45 -9.11 -2.39
C LEU A 116 21.23 -8.44 -1.25
N HIS A 117 21.99 -9.22 -0.46
CA HIS A 117 22.66 -8.78 0.77
C HIS A 117 21.71 -8.05 1.73
N THR A 118 20.48 -8.56 1.85
CA THR A 118 19.44 -7.98 2.70
C THR A 118 18.72 -9.08 3.48
N ASN A 119 17.69 -8.72 4.23
CA ASN A 119 16.86 -9.68 4.96
C ASN A 119 15.41 -9.65 4.44
N ALA A 120 14.65 -10.71 4.74
CA ALA A 120 13.27 -10.86 4.28
C ALA A 120 12.36 -9.72 4.76
N ASN A 121 12.56 -9.23 5.98
CA ASN A 121 11.75 -8.14 6.55
C ASN A 121 11.98 -6.82 5.80
N SER A 122 13.23 -6.49 5.46
CA SER A 122 13.58 -5.31 4.66
C SER A 122 13.03 -5.40 3.24
N LEU A 123 13.05 -6.58 2.61
CA LEU A 123 12.43 -6.79 1.30
C LEU A 123 10.92 -6.60 1.34
N ARG A 124 10.26 -7.19 2.34
CA ARG A 124 8.82 -7.04 2.56
C ARG A 124 8.44 -5.57 2.75
N ALA A 125 9.12 -4.85 3.63
CA ALA A 125 8.85 -3.43 3.91
C ALA A 125 9.08 -2.54 2.69
N GLY A 126 10.17 -2.78 1.95
CA GLY A 126 10.46 -2.02 0.73
C GLY A 126 9.45 -2.30 -0.38
N TYR A 127 9.03 -3.56 -0.53
CA TYR A 127 8.01 -3.94 -1.51
C TYR A 127 6.64 -3.37 -1.18
N GLN A 128 6.25 -3.36 0.10
CA GLN A 128 5.02 -2.73 0.56
C GLN A 128 4.99 -1.23 0.24
N THR A 129 6.12 -0.54 0.43
CA THR A 129 6.25 0.87 0.03
C THR A 129 6.09 1.03 -1.49
N ALA A 130 6.69 0.15 -2.29
CA ALA A 130 6.62 0.21 -3.74
C ALA A 130 5.19 -0.03 -4.28
N LEU A 131 4.39 -0.86 -3.62
CA LEU A 131 2.98 -1.11 -3.99
C LEU A 131 2.09 0.12 -3.83
N ALA A 132 2.45 1.07 -2.97
CA ALA A 132 1.73 2.34 -2.84
C ALA A 132 1.80 3.17 -4.15
N ALA A 133 2.95 3.12 -4.84
CA ALA A 133 3.15 3.80 -6.12
C ALA A 133 2.67 2.94 -7.31
N ASN A 134 2.84 1.62 -7.25
CA ASN A 134 2.42 0.70 -8.29
C ASN A 134 1.76 -0.56 -7.71
N PRO A 135 0.41 -0.57 -7.61
CA PRO A 135 -0.33 -1.71 -7.07
C PRO A 135 -0.21 -3.01 -7.88
N GLN A 136 0.13 -2.90 -9.17
CA GLN A 136 0.32 -4.02 -10.09
C GLN A 136 1.77 -4.56 -10.07
N LEU A 137 2.65 -3.94 -9.29
CA LEU A 137 4.03 -4.40 -9.15
C LEU A 137 4.04 -5.80 -8.56
N THR A 138 4.74 -6.72 -9.22
CA THR A 138 4.95 -8.08 -8.70
C THR A 138 6.23 -8.13 -7.87
N PHE A 139 6.31 -9.09 -6.96
CA PHE A 139 7.47 -9.26 -6.09
C PHE A 139 8.74 -9.55 -6.92
N GLY A 140 8.62 -10.40 -7.95
CA GLY A 140 9.72 -10.68 -8.87
C GLY A 140 10.25 -9.43 -9.59
N ASN A 141 9.36 -8.52 -10.03
CA ASN A 141 9.78 -7.27 -10.66
C ASN A 141 10.48 -6.33 -9.67
N TYR A 142 10.04 -6.30 -8.41
CA TYR A 142 10.68 -5.53 -7.35
C TYR A 142 12.08 -6.05 -7.01
N VAL A 143 12.23 -7.38 -6.85
CA VAL A 143 13.52 -8.05 -6.62
C VAL A 143 14.46 -7.80 -7.79
N ALA A 144 13.97 -7.94 -9.03
CA ALA A 144 14.75 -7.67 -10.23
C ALA A 144 15.20 -6.20 -10.31
N ALA A 145 14.32 -5.24 -10.04
CA ALA A 145 14.66 -3.82 -10.01
C ALA A 145 15.72 -3.50 -8.93
N THR A 146 15.62 -4.13 -7.77
CA THR A 146 16.59 -3.97 -6.68
C THR A 146 17.96 -4.51 -7.10
N ARG A 147 18.02 -5.71 -7.67
CA ARG A 147 19.28 -6.30 -8.14
C ARG A 147 19.90 -5.53 -9.30
N LEU A 148 19.09 -5.11 -10.28
CA LEU A 148 19.54 -4.30 -11.41
C LEU A 148 20.14 -2.99 -10.95
N GLY A 149 19.51 -2.32 -9.97
CA GLY A 149 20.07 -1.13 -9.35
C GLY A 149 21.45 -1.41 -8.75
N GLN A 150 21.59 -2.44 -7.91
CA GLN A 150 22.89 -2.79 -7.30
C GLN A 150 23.98 -3.11 -8.34
N ASN A 151 23.64 -3.88 -9.37
CA ASN A 151 24.62 -4.35 -10.37
C ASN A 151 25.05 -3.26 -11.35
N LEU A 152 24.13 -2.38 -11.73
CA LEU A 152 24.37 -1.39 -12.78
C LEU A 152 24.81 -0.04 -12.24
N HIS A 153 24.50 0.30 -10.98
CA HIS A 153 24.74 1.63 -10.42
C HIS A 153 26.21 2.07 -10.53
N SER A 154 27.17 1.17 -10.34
CA SER A 154 28.60 1.49 -10.45
C SER A 154 29.04 1.95 -11.84
N ARG A 155 28.34 1.50 -12.90
CA ARG A 155 28.65 1.84 -14.31
C ARG A 155 27.67 2.87 -14.88
N PHE A 156 26.45 2.86 -14.39
CA PHE A 156 25.33 3.70 -14.81
C PHE A 156 24.66 4.27 -13.56
N PRO A 157 25.17 5.39 -13.01
CA PRO A 157 24.69 5.92 -11.73
C PRO A 157 23.21 6.33 -11.75
N ASN A 158 22.69 6.65 -12.93
CA ASN A 158 21.27 6.97 -13.15
C ASN A 158 20.33 5.76 -13.00
N ILE A 159 20.87 4.54 -13.03
CA ILE A 159 20.10 3.30 -12.92
C ILE A 159 20.06 2.89 -11.46
N THR A 160 19.07 3.45 -10.77
CA THR A 160 18.76 3.13 -9.39
C THR A 160 17.50 2.27 -9.34
N ARG A 161 17.32 1.53 -8.24
CA ARG A 161 16.06 0.81 -7.98
C ARG A 161 14.85 1.73 -8.18
N ASP A 162 14.91 2.93 -7.62
CA ASP A 162 13.78 3.86 -7.61
C ASP A 162 13.47 4.38 -9.03
N SER A 163 14.49 4.61 -9.86
CA SER A 163 14.30 4.97 -11.28
C SER A 163 13.63 3.84 -12.09
N ILE A 164 13.99 2.58 -11.81
CA ILE A 164 13.40 1.40 -12.46
C ILE A 164 11.94 1.25 -12.02
N LEU A 165 11.67 1.38 -10.72
CA LEU A 165 10.32 1.33 -10.16
C LEU A 165 9.42 2.45 -10.71
N ALA A 166 9.95 3.66 -10.90
CA ALA A 166 9.22 4.76 -11.53
C ALA A 166 8.84 4.45 -12.99
N GLY A 167 9.75 3.85 -13.76
CA GLY A 167 9.44 3.40 -15.12
C GLY A 167 8.35 2.33 -15.14
N LEU A 168 8.43 1.35 -14.23
CA LEU A 168 7.40 0.30 -14.10
C LEU A 168 6.03 0.86 -13.68
N ALA A 169 6.01 1.85 -12.78
CA ALA A 169 4.79 2.55 -12.39
C ALA A 169 4.16 3.33 -13.56
N SER A 170 4.98 3.75 -14.54
CA SER A 170 4.54 4.36 -15.79
C SER A 170 3.93 3.35 -16.80
N GLY A 171 3.88 2.06 -16.45
CA GLY A 171 3.44 0.99 -17.35
C GLY A 171 4.51 0.49 -18.34
N ARG A 172 5.77 0.93 -18.20
CA ARG A 172 6.87 0.44 -19.04
C ARG A 172 7.38 -0.91 -18.56
N SER A 173 7.96 -1.69 -19.48
CA SER A 173 8.68 -2.92 -19.12
C SER A 173 10.07 -2.58 -18.55
N ILE A 174 10.67 -3.49 -17.77
CA ILE A 174 12.03 -3.32 -17.25
C ILE A 174 13.03 -2.98 -18.37
N GLY A 175 12.98 -3.72 -19.48
CA GLY A 175 13.90 -3.51 -20.61
C GLY A 175 13.75 -2.11 -21.22
N ARG A 176 12.52 -1.64 -21.41
CA ARG A 176 12.27 -0.29 -21.94
C ARG A 176 12.71 0.79 -20.95
N THR A 177 12.43 0.61 -19.67
CA THR A 177 12.90 1.52 -18.62
C THR A 177 14.42 1.62 -18.60
N LEU A 178 15.14 0.50 -18.68
CA LEU A 178 16.61 0.51 -18.74
C LEU A 178 17.15 1.23 -19.98
N GLN A 179 16.48 1.08 -21.13
CA GLN A 179 16.85 1.80 -22.35
C GLN A 179 16.67 3.31 -22.21
N ASP A 180 15.53 3.75 -21.67
CA ASP A 180 15.26 5.16 -21.41
C ASP A 180 16.26 5.76 -20.41
N LEU A 181 16.83 4.93 -19.51
CA LEU A 181 17.88 5.31 -18.56
C LEU A 181 19.30 5.27 -19.15
N GLY A 182 19.45 4.89 -20.42
CA GLY A 182 20.71 4.99 -21.17
C GLY A 182 21.39 3.67 -21.53
N LEU A 183 20.76 2.51 -21.31
CA LEU A 183 21.28 1.24 -21.85
C LEU A 183 20.92 1.09 -23.32
N SER A 184 21.81 0.47 -24.08
CA SER A 184 21.42 -0.12 -25.36
C SER A 184 20.43 -1.27 -25.14
N ASP A 185 19.60 -1.59 -26.15
CA ASP A 185 18.66 -2.71 -26.09
C ASP A 185 19.35 -4.03 -25.70
N ARG A 186 20.52 -4.29 -26.30
CA ARG A 186 21.32 -5.48 -26.00
C ARG A 186 21.75 -5.53 -24.53
N GLN A 187 22.30 -4.43 -24.01
CA GLN A 187 22.72 -4.36 -22.60
C GLN A 187 21.53 -4.51 -21.66
N ALA A 188 20.39 -3.88 -21.96
CA ALA A 188 19.18 -4.00 -21.16
C ALA A 188 18.68 -5.45 -21.11
N LYS A 189 18.70 -6.15 -22.25
CA LYS A 189 18.30 -7.56 -22.34
C LYS A 189 19.26 -8.48 -21.60
N GLU A 190 20.57 -8.29 -21.76
CA GLU A 190 21.60 -9.05 -21.07
C GLU A 190 21.53 -8.84 -19.55
N ALA A 191 21.40 -7.60 -19.10
CA ALA A 191 21.27 -7.28 -17.67
C ALA A 191 20.00 -7.90 -17.07
N LYS A 192 18.85 -7.79 -17.77
CA LYS A 192 17.60 -8.42 -17.35
C LYS A 192 17.75 -9.93 -17.23
N LYS A 193 18.31 -10.59 -18.25
CA LYS A 193 18.50 -12.04 -18.28
C LYS A 193 19.44 -12.52 -17.18
N ALA A 194 20.54 -11.80 -16.94
CA ALA A 194 21.49 -12.13 -15.88
C ALA A 194 20.82 -12.10 -14.50
N VAL A 195 20.05 -11.06 -14.21
CA VAL A 195 19.32 -10.94 -12.94
C VAL A 195 18.20 -11.97 -12.81
N GLU A 196 17.46 -12.25 -13.88
CA GLU A 196 16.42 -13.31 -13.86
C GLU A 196 17.01 -14.68 -13.57
N GLN A 197 18.17 -15.00 -14.16
CA GLN A 197 18.87 -16.24 -13.90
C GLN A 197 19.39 -16.30 -12.46
N GLU A 198 19.98 -15.22 -11.95
CA GLU A 198 20.47 -15.13 -10.58
C GLU A 198 19.35 -15.31 -9.54
N ILE A 199 18.19 -14.68 -9.75
CA ILE A 199 17.02 -14.85 -8.88
C ILE A 199 16.50 -16.28 -8.96
N LYS A 200 16.46 -16.87 -10.16
CA LYS A 200 16.03 -18.26 -10.36
C LYS A 200 16.95 -19.24 -9.64
N ASP A 201 18.25 -18.98 -9.66
CA ASP A 201 19.23 -19.82 -8.98
C ASP A 201 19.14 -19.63 -7.46
N ALA A 202 18.93 -18.39 -6.99
CA ALA A 202 18.68 -18.11 -5.58
C ALA A 202 17.41 -18.79 -5.03
N LYS A 203 16.38 -18.97 -5.87
CA LYS A 203 15.16 -19.73 -5.51
C LYS A 203 15.39 -21.24 -5.37
N LYS A 204 16.48 -21.77 -5.91
CA LYS A 204 16.82 -23.21 -5.85
C LYS A 204 17.87 -23.52 -4.78
N MET A 205 18.43 -22.49 -4.14
CA MET A 205 19.39 -22.65 -3.06
C MET A 205 18.60 -22.98 -1.78
N ASP A 206 18.33 -24.27 -1.61
CA ASP A 206 17.80 -24.88 -0.39
C ASP A 206 18.90 -25.65 0.35
#